data_AF-A0AAW6E1L6-F1
#
_entry.id   AF-A0AAW6E1L6-F1
#
_cell.length_a   1.000
_cell.length_b   1.000
_cell.length_c   1.000
_cell.angle_alpha   90.00
_cell.angle_beta   90.00
_cell.angle_gamma   90.00
#
_symmetry.space_group_name_H-M   'P 1'
#
loop_
_entity.id
_entity.type
_entity.pdbx_description
1 polymer ?
#
loop_
_entity_poly.entity_id
_entity_poly.type
_entity_poly.pdbx_seq_one_letter_code
_entity_poly.pdbx_strand_id
1 'polypeptide(L)'
;MNICKIIASVMADTKTTQKSLLLKINALAGKQVIKSQSVVSERLKNKNIGVDKAFEMLDAMGYEIIIQPKSTRGKRATGSYVITKEDEQEEE
;
A
#
# COMPACT_ATOMS: atom_id res chain seq x y z
N MET A 1 -4.20 9.56 -5.24
CA MET A 1 -3.72 8.22 -5.65
C MET A 1 -4.60 7.18 -5.01
N ASN A 2 -4.93 6.12 -5.73
CA ASN A 2 -5.52 4.94 -5.10
C ASN A 2 -4.49 4.21 -4.22
N ILE A 3 -4.99 3.31 -3.38
CA ILE A 3 -4.19 2.60 -2.37
C ILE A 3 -3.11 1.68 -2.99
N CYS A 4 -3.36 1.09 -4.16
CA CYS A 4 -2.36 0.25 -4.85
C CYS A 4 -1.18 1.07 -5.35
N LYS A 5 -1.45 2.25 -5.92
CA LYS A 5 -0.40 3.21 -6.31
C LYS A 5 0.42 3.67 -5.11
N ILE A 6 -0.21 3.88 -3.96
CA ILE A 6 0.50 4.25 -2.72
C ILE A 6 1.43 3.13 -2.27
N ILE A 7 0.95 1.88 -2.23
CA ILE A 7 1.80 0.73 -1.88
C ILE A 7 3.00 0.64 -2.83
N ALA A 8 2.80 0.84 -4.14
CA ALA A 8 3.88 0.85 -5.12
C ALA A 8 4.90 1.99 -4.87
N SER A 9 4.44 3.18 -4.50
CA SER A 9 5.32 4.30 -4.15
C SER A 9 6.10 4.03 -2.86
N VAL A 10 5.46 3.49 -1.83
CA VAL A 10 6.14 3.08 -0.60
C VAL A 10 7.20 2.01 -0.88
N MET A 11 6.91 1.05 -1.75
CA MET A 11 7.90 0.06 -2.19
C MET A 11 9.10 0.72 -2.86
N ALA A 12 8.90 1.73 -3.72
CA ALA A 12 9.98 2.47 -4.35
C ALA A 12 10.83 3.24 -3.33
N ASP A 13 10.18 3.99 -2.42
CA ASP A 13 10.86 4.78 -1.38
C ASP A 13 11.69 3.91 -0.44
N THR A 14 11.12 2.77 -0.03
CA THR A 14 11.79 1.82 0.88
C THR A 14 12.74 0.86 0.16
N LYS A 15 12.88 0.97 -1.16
CA LYS A 15 13.62 0.02 -2.02
C LYS A 15 13.19 -1.44 -1.81
N THR A 16 11.91 -1.64 -1.46
CA THR A 16 11.34 -2.97 -1.22
C THR A 16 10.91 -3.59 -2.55
N THR A 17 11.51 -4.72 -2.92
CA THR A 17 11.04 -5.53 -4.07
C THR A 17 9.79 -6.33 -3.70
N GLN A 18 9.02 -6.79 -4.69
CA GLN A 18 7.87 -7.68 -4.43
C GLN A 18 8.29 -8.96 -3.66
N LYS A 19 9.47 -9.50 -3.97
CA LYS A 19 10.04 -10.65 -3.25
C LYS A 19 10.34 -10.32 -1.79
N SER A 20 10.95 -9.16 -1.53
CA SER A 20 11.24 -8.71 -0.17
C SER A 20 9.94 -8.44 0.61
N LEU A 21 8.96 -7.78 -0.02
CA LEU A 21 7.66 -7.53 0.59
C LEU A 21 6.96 -8.82 1.01
N LEU A 22 6.97 -9.83 0.13
CA LEU A 22 6.45 -11.17 0.44
C LEU A 22 7.10 -11.76 1.70
N LEU A 23 8.43 -11.71 1.77
CA LEU A 23 9.19 -12.24 2.91
C LEU A 23 8.85 -11.49 4.20
N LYS A 24 8.74 -10.16 4.14
CA LYS A 24 8.37 -9.32 5.29
C LYS A 24 6.94 -9.61 5.76
N ILE A 25 5.98 -9.72 4.83
CA ILE A 25 4.60 -10.12 5.17
C ILE A 25 4.60 -11.49 5.85
N ASN A 26 5.28 -12.47 5.28
CA ASN A 26 5.33 -13.82 5.84
C ASN A 26 6.03 -13.88 7.21
N ALA A 27 6.98 -12.98 7.48
CA ALA A 27 7.60 -12.87 8.80
C ALA A 27 6.66 -12.31 9.87
N LEU A 28 5.73 -11.43 9.48
CA LEU A 28 4.69 -10.87 10.38
C LEU A 28 3.45 -11.78 10.47
N ALA A 29 3.15 -12.50 9.40
CA ALA A 29 1.95 -13.33 9.29
C ALA A 29 2.14 -14.65 10.03
N GLY A 30 1.73 -14.70 11.30
CA GLY A 30 1.86 -15.91 12.12
C GLY A 30 1.30 -17.20 11.48
N LYS A 31 0.09 -17.17 10.90
CA LYS A 31 -0.59 -18.38 10.35
C LYS A 31 -0.99 -18.29 8.86
N GLN A 32 -0.96 -17.11 8.23
CA GLN A 32 -1.31 -16.95 6.81
C GLN A 32 -0.06 -16.63 5.97
N VAL A 33 0.64 -17.67 5.54
CA VAL A 33 1.79 -17.54 4.66
C VAL A 33 1.29 -17.33 3.22
N ILE A 34 1.67 -16.22 2.60
CA ILE A 34 1.50 -16.00 1.17
C ILE A 34 2.53 -16.88 0.44
N LYS A 35 2.04 -17.76 -0.44
CA LYS A 35 2.85 -18.83 -1.05
C LYS A 35 3.68 -18.37 -2.24
N SER A 36 3.37 -17.23 -2.86
CA SER A 36 4.03 -16.78 -4.10
C SER A 36 4.10 -15.26 -4.20
N GLN A 37 5.19 -14.78 -4.80
CA GLN A 37 5.37 -13.37 -5.18
C GLN A 37 4.30 -12.92 -6.19
N SER A 38 3.77 -13.83 -7.01
CA SER A 38 2.72 -13.51 -7.99
C SER A 38 1.48 -12.91 -7.33
N VAL A 39 1.15 -13.34 -6.11
CA VAL A 39 0.04 -12.78 -5.33
C VAL A 39 0.27 -11.31 -5.00
N VAL A 40 1.50 -10.91 -4.70
CA VAL A 40 1.87 -9.50 -4.47
C VAL A 40 1.71 -8.70 -5.76
N SER A 41 2.15 -9.26 -6.90
CA SER A 41 1.99 -8.63 -8.22
C SER A 41 0.52 -8.44 -8.60
N GLU A 42 -0.32 -9.46 -8.39
CA GLU A 42 -1.76 -9.40 -8.63
C GLU A 42 -2.44 -8.34 -7.76
N ARG A 43 -2.11 -8.29 -6.46
CA ARG A 43 -2.62 -7.26 -5.54
C ARG A 43 -2.29 -5.85 -6.00
N LEU A 44 -1.08 -5.63 -6.50
CA LEU A 44 -0.64 -4.32 -7.01
C LEU A 44 -1.31 -3.92 -8.33
N LYS A 45 -1.69 -4.91 -9.16
CA LYS A 45 -2.38 -4.69 -10.44
C LYS A 45 -3.88 -4.48 -10.29
N ASN A 46 -4.48 -5.00 -9.22
CA ASN A 46 -5.90 -4.83 -8.98
C ASN A 46 -6.23 -3.36 -8.68
N LYS A 47 -7.28 -2.84 -9.33
CA LYS A 47 -7.77 -1.47 -9.06
C LYS A 47 -8.25 -1.29 -7.63
N ASN A 48 -8.78 -2.37 -7.04
CA ASN A 48 -9.30 -2.41 -5.68
C ASN A 48 -8.60 -3.51 -4.89
N ILE A 49 -8.05 -3.13 -3.73
CA ILE A 49 -7.52 -4.04 -2.72
C ILE A 49 -8.31 -3.84 -1.42
N GLY A 50 -8.59 -4.92 -0.70
CA GLY A 50 -9.18 -4.85 0.63
C GLY A 50 -8.28 -4.09 1.59
N VAL A 51 -8.89 -3.36 2.53
CA VAL A 51 -8.15 -2.59 3.55
C VAL A 51 -7.29 -3.50 4.41
N ASP A 52 -7.74 -4.73 4.68
CA ASP A 52 -6.99 -5.79 5.37
C ASP A 52 -5.66 -6.11 4.67
N LYS A 53 -5.69 -6.29 3.35
CA LYS A 53 -4.50 -6.62 2.56
C LYS A 53 -3.57 -5.43 2.38
N ALA A 54 -4.13 -4.23 2.28
CA ALA A 54 -3.31 -3.03 2.27
C ALA A 54 -2.61 -2.81 3.61
N PHE A 55 -3.30 -3.05 4.73
CA PHE A 55 -2.72 -2.99 6.06
C PHE A 55 -1.54 -3.97 6.20
N GLU A 56 -1.73 -5.24 5.84
CA GLU A 56 -0.64 -6.25 5.85
C GLU A 56 0.60 -5.78 5.07
N MET A 57 0.40 -5.21 3.89
CA MET A 57 1.50 -4.79 3.01
C MET A 57 2.22 -3.54 3.54
N LEU A 58 1.47 -2.57 4.05
CA LEU A 58 2.04 -1.33 4.59
C LEU A 58 2.77 -1.58 5.92
N ASP A 59 2.19 -2.39 6.81
CA ASP A 59 2.80 -2.77 8.08
C ASP A 59 4.12 -3.52 7.85
N ALA A 60 4.16 -4.44 6.88
CA ALA A 60 5.39 -5.10 6.45
C ALA A 60 6.49 -4.15 5.93
N MET A 61 6.15 -2.92 5.55
CA MET A 61 7.10 -1.89 5.13
C MET A 61 7.36 -0.83 6.22
N GLY A 62 6.78 -0.98 7.41
CA GLY A 62 6.90 -0.03 8.52
C GLY A 62 5.99 1.20 8.38
N TYR A 63 4.90 1.09 7.63
CA TYR A 63 3.91 2.15 7.43
C TYR A 63 2.59 1.77 8.12
N GLU A 64 1.92 2.76 8.69
CA GLU A 64 0.60 2.61 9.30
C GLU A 64 -0.49 3.33 8.50
N ILE A 65 -1.74 2.88 8.63
CA ILE A 65 -2.91 3.57 8.08
C ILE A 65 -3.53 4.42 9.18
N ILE A 66 -3.52 5.74 8.99
CA ILE A 66 -4.08 6.71 9.94
C ILE A 66 -5.39 7.28 9.38
N ILE A 67 -6.43 7.27 10.21
CA ILE A 67 -7.66 8.04 9.97
C ILE A 67 -7.52 9.36 10.70
N GLN A 68 -7.53 10.46 9.96
CA GLN A 68 -7.40 11.82 10.49
C GLN A 68 -8.41 12.76 9.83
N PRO A 69 -8.78 13.88 10.48
CA PRO A 69 -9.50 14.96 9.82
C PRO A 69 -8.79 15.40 8.53
N LYS A 70 -9.54 15.84 7.53
CA LYS A 70 -8.93 16.45 6.34
C LYS A 70 -8.10 17.63 6.78
N SER A 71 -6.81 17.64 6.43
CA SER A 71 -5.95 18.79 6.70
C SER A 71 -6.52 20.01 5.97
N THR A 72 -6.93 21.02 6.75
CA THR A 72 -7.39 22.32 6.24
C THR A 72 -6.31 23.40 6.38
N ARG A 73 -5.22 23.12 7.12
CA ARG A 73 -4.07 24.00 7.31
C ARG A 73 -2.78 23.19 7.46
N GLY A 74 -1.75 23.56 6.71
CA GLY A 74 -0.40 22.99 6.81
C GLY A 74 -0.12 21.81 5.85
N LYS A 75 1.17 21.61 5.55
CA LYS A 75 1.65 20.45 4.80
C LYS A 75 1.62 19.21 5.71
N ARG A 76 1.24 18.06 5.17
CA ARG A 76 1.39 16.78 5.88
C ARG A 76 2.88 16.49 6.09
N ALA A 77 3.20 15.68 7.10
CA ALA A 77 4.56 15.26 7.38
C ALA A 77 5.21 14.63 6.13
N THR A 78 6.49 14.88 5.91
CA THR A 78 7.26 14.28 4.81
C THR A 78 7.15 12.75 4.86
N GLY A 79 6.94 12.12 3.70
CA GLY A 79 6.71 10.68 3.61
C GLY A 79 5.26 10.24 3.83
N SER A 80 4.34 11.18 4.07
CA SER A 80 2.90 10.87 4.14
C SER A 80 2.30 10.67 2.76
N TYR A 81 1.52 9.60 2.62
CA TYR A 81 0.73 9.31 1.42
C TYR A 81 -0.76 9.59 1.66
N VAL A 82 -1.46 10.05 0.62
CA VAL A 82 -2.88 10.42 0.71
C VAL A 82 -3.67 9.61 -0.30
N ILE A 83 -4.54 8.74 0.21
CA ILE A 83 -5.53 8.05 -0.63
C ILE A 83 -6.58 9.08 -1.03
N THR A 84 -6.74 9.27 -2.34
CA THR A 84 -7.81 10.09 -2.90
C THR A 84 -8.67 9.22 -3.80
N LYS A 85 -9.96 9.54 -3.89
CA LYS A 85 -10.77 9.05 -5.00
C LYS A 85 -10.14 9.70 -6.25
N GLU A 86 -9.55 8.89 -7.11
CA GLU A 86 -9.28 9.34 -8.47
C GLU A 86 -10.66 9.44 -9.10
N ASP A 87 -11.12 10.65 -9.43
CA ASP A 87 -12.23 10.76 -10.37
C ASP A 87 -11.74 10.03 -11.63
N GLU A 88 -12.50 9.03 -12.07
CA GLU A 88 -12.27 8.39 -13.37
C GLU A 88 -12.36 9.51 -14.39
N GLN A 89 -11.22 10.05 -14.82
CA GLN A 89 -11.18 10.86 -16.03
C GLN A 89 -11.49 9.87 -17.16
N GLU A 90 -12.76 9.81 -17.55
CA GLU A 90 -13.19 9.33 -18.86
C GLU A 90 -12.36 10.13 -19.87
N GLU A 91 -11.40 9.45 -20.50
CA GLU A 91 -10.73 9.98 -21.69
C GLU A 91 -11.80 10.04 -22.79
N GLU A 92 -12.22 11.26 -23.16
CA GLU A 92 -12.94 11.56 -24.42
C GLU A 92 -12.00 11.43 -25.62
#